data_AF-A0A3M1MSK8-F1
#
_entry.id   AF-A0A3M1MSK8-F1
#
_cell.length_a   1.000
_cell.length_b   1.000
_cell.length_c   1.000
_cell.angle_alpha   90.00
_cell.angle_beta   90.00
_cell.angle_gamma   90.00
#
_symmetry.space_group_name_H-M   'P 1'
#
loop_
_entity.id
_entity.type
_entity.pdbx_description
1 polymer ?
#
loop_
_entity_poly.entity_id
_entity_poly.type
_entity_poly.pdbx_seq_one_letter_code
_entity_poly.pdbx_strand_id
1 'polypeptide(L)'
;MGQSSTAKKLGSRDAATKVAEQRLSVLELAKELGNVAEACRRRGMDRTSFYEWRRRFQTHGFEGLKDLPPIHKSHPQTTPPETVEKIKDLALEHPSYGCNRFEAMLALEGIRVSSITIQKILNESGLGTRYDRWLALEAKHAERAIELSAEQVAFLEKQNPCFRERHVESGAPGELLSADTFFVGSLKGVGKVYLHAVVDTYGSY
;
A
#
# COMPACT_ATOMS: atom_id res chain seq x y z
N MET A 1 6.08 51.40 27.85
CA MET A 1 6.46 50.11 27.25
C MET A 1 5.19 49.44 26.73
N GLY A 2 4.89 49.63 25.45
CA GLY A 2 3.72 49.03 24.80
C GLY A 2 4.07 47.61 24.36
N GLN A 3 3.42 46.61 24.96
CA GLN A 3 3.50 45.25 24.45
C GLN A 3 2.56 45.14 23.26
N SER A 4 3.16 45.03 22.08
CA SER A 4 2.48 44.71 20.84
C SER A 4 1.95 43.28 20.92
N SER A 5 0.62 43.14 20.92
CA SER A 5 -0.03 41.84 20.76
C SER A 5 0.32 41.31 19.36
N THR A 6 1.22 40.33 19.31
CA THR A 6 1.62 39.67 18.09
C THR A 6 0.42 38.85 17.59
N ALA A 7 -0.34 39.41 16.65
CA ALA A 7 -1.41 38.70 15.97
C ALA A 7 -0.79 37.51 15.21
N LYS A 8 -0.98 36.31 15.78
CA LYS A 8 -0.55 35.05 15.19
C LYS A 8 -1.29 34.88 13.86
N LYS A 9 -0.60 35.11 12.74
CA LYS A 9 -1.10 34.82 11.38
C LYS A 9 -1.54 33.36 11.33
N LEU A 10 -2.85 33.11 11.28
CA LEU A 10 -3.37 31.77 11.05
C LEU A 10 -3.14 31.41 9.58
N GLY A 11 -2.23 30.48 9.35
CA GLY A 11 -2.01 29.83 8.07
C GLY A 11 -3.31 29.19 7.54
N SER A 12 -3.33 28.91 6.25
CA SER A 12 -4.48 28.37 5.51
C SER A 12 -5.26 27.32 6.31
N ARG A 13 -6.41 27.72 6.88
CA ARG A 13 -7.27 26.82 7.65
C ARG A 13 -7.82 25.75 6.70
N ASP A 14 -7.48 24.50 6.93
CA ASP A 14 -8.12 23.34 6.31
C ASP A 14 -9.64 23.47 6.37
N ALA A 15 -10.36 22.99 5.36
CA ALA A 15 -11.82 23.11 5.30
C ALA A 15 -12.49 22.54 6.55
N ALA A 16 -12.01 21.40 7.06
CA ALA A 16 -12.48 20.79 8.30
C ALA A 16 -12.25 21.68 9.53
N THR A 17 -11.10 22.37 9.60
CA THR A 17 -10.76 23.29 10.69
C THR A 17 -11.63 24.55 10.67
N LYS A 18 -11.94 25.09 9.48
CA LYS A 18 -12.88 26.22 9.34
C LYS A 18 -14.28 25.88 9.85
N VAL A 19 -14.77 24.68 9.52
CA VAL A 19 -16.08 24.20 9.98
C VAL A 19 -16.08 24.03 11.50
N ALA A 20 -15.02 23.45 12.08
CA ALA A 20 -14.90 23.30 13.52
C ALA A 20 -14.87 24.65 14.27
N GLU A 21 -14.15 25.64 13.76
CA GLU A 21 -14.14 27.00 14.32
C GLU A 21 -15.50 27.69 14.24
N GLN A 22 -16.23 27.53 13.12
CA GLN A 22 -17.58 28.06 13.01
C GLN A 22 -18.51 27.45 14.07
N ARG A 23 -18.43 26.13 14.28
CA ARG A 23 -19.21 25.42 15.31
C ARG A 23 -18.83 25.87 16.72
N LEU A 24 -17.54 26.06 16.99
CA LEU A 24 -17.04 26.57 18.26
C LEU A 24 -17.60 27.98 18.55
N SER A 25 -17.60 28.86 17.55
CA SER A 25 -18.14 30.23 17.67
C SER A 25 -19.61 30.23 18.08
N VAL A 26 -20.40 29.23 17.69
CA VAL A 26 -21.80 29.14 18.12
C VAL A 26 -21.94 28.68 19.58
N LEU A 27 -21.07 27.77 20.03
CA LEU A 27 -21.03 27.34 21.43
C LEU A 27 -20.63 28.51 22.36
N GLU A 28 -19.67 29.33 21.93
CA GLU A 28 -19.24 30.54 22.64
C GLU A 28 -20.35 31.59 22.71
N LEU A 29 -21.01 31.87 21.58
CA LEU A 29 -22.14 32.81 21.52
C LEU A 29 -23.28 32.40 22.46
N ALA A 30 -23.58 31.11 22.56
CA ALA A 30 -24.59 30.61 23.49
C ALA A 30 -24.20 30.80 24.96
N LYS A 31 -22.89 30.74 25.28
CA LYS A 31 -22.38 31.01 26.62
C LYS A 31 -22.47 32.49 26.98
N GLU A 32 -22.15 33.38 26.04
CA GLU A 32 -22.24 34.83 26.23
C GLU A 32 -23.69 35.32 26.41
N LEU A 33 -24.61 34.81 25.60
CA LEU A 33 -26.03 35.20 25.66
C LEU A 33 -26.79 34.55 26.83
N GLY A 34 -26.27 33.46 27.41
CA GLY A 34 -26.99 32.64 28.39
C GLY A 34 -28.26 31.97 27.83
N ASN A 35 -28.53 32.09 26.53
CA ASN A 35 -29.74 31.61 25.87
C ASN A 35 -29.41 30.83 24.59
N VAL A 36 -29.49 29.50 24.68
CA VAL A 36 -29.23 28.58 23.57
C VAL A 36 -30.21 28.78 22.42
N ALA A 37 -31.48 29.00 22.72
CA ALA A 37 -32.52 29.16 21.69
C ALA A 37 -32.30 30.42 20.85
N GLU A 38 -31.82 31.48 21.47
CA GLU A 38 -31.49 32.73 20.78
C GLU A 38 -30.22 32.61 19.94
N ALA A 39 -29.17 31.97 20.48
CA ALA A 39 -27.95 31.69 19.74
C ALA A 39 -28.22 30.85 18.47
N CYS A 40 -29.07 29.81 18.59
CA CYS A 40 -29.47 28.97 17.45
C CYS A 40 -30.22 29.77 16.38
N ARG A 41 -31.16 30.64 16.79
CA ARG A 41 -31.90 31.52 15.84
C ARG A 41 -30.98 32.49 15.10
N ARG A 42 -30.07 33.15 15.83
CA ARG A 42 -29.12 34.12 15.22
C ARG A 42 -28.15 33.47 14.24
N ARG A 43 -27.83 32.18 14.42
CA ARG A 43 -26.90 31.42 13.58
C ARG A 43 -27.58 30.51 12.56
N GLY A 44 -28.91 30.50 12.51
CA GLY A 44 -29.68 29.70 11.54
C GLY A 44 -29.49 28.20 11.69
N MET A 45 -29.32 27.71 12.93
CA MET A 45 -29.13 26.28 13.21
C MET A 45 -30.27 25.70 14.06
N ASP A 46 -30.48 24.39 13.96
CA ASP A 46 -31.42 23.69 14.82
C ASP A 46 -30.80 23.42 16.22
N ARG A 47 -31.66 23.27 17.22
CA ARG A 47 -31.24 23.06 18.61
C ARG A 47 -30.64 21.67 18.84
N THR A 48 -31.03 20.68 18.03
CA THR A 48 -30.56 19.30 18.15
C THR A 48 -29.06 19.22 17.79
N SER A 49 -28.69 19.81 16.66
CA SER A 49 -27.30 19.97 16.21
C SER A 49 -26.44 20.71 17.24
N PHE A 50 -26.99 21.72 17.92
CA PHE A 50 -26.27 22.43 18.98
C PHE A 50 -25.90 21.50 20.14
N TYR A 51 -26.85 20.71 20.65
CA TYR A 51 -26.58 19.79 21.76
C TYR A 51 -25.66 18.63 21.33
N GLU A 52 -25.75 18.15 20.09
CA GLU A 52 -24.80 17.18 19.55
C GLU A 52 -23.38 17.74 19.49
N TRP A 53 -23.17 18.95 18.96
CA TRP A 53 -21.86 19.59 18.92
C TRP A 53 -21.32 19.88 20.32
N ARG A 54 -22.18 20.33 21.24
CA ARG A 54 -21.80 20.53 22.65
C ARG A 54 -21.32 19.23 23.27
N ARG A 55 -22.02 18.12 23.05
CA ARG A 55 -21.62 16.79 23.54
C ARG A 55 -20.29 16.34 22.93
N ARG A 56 -20.12 16.49 21.62
CA ARG A 56 -18.86 16.14 20.93
C ARG A 56 -17.68 16.99 21.41
N PHE A 57 -17.91 18.29 21.62
CA PHE A 57 -16.89 19.19 22.16
C PHE A 57 -16.49 18.83 23.59
N GLN A 58 -17.45 18.46 24.44
CA GLN A 58 -17.15 18.00 25.81
C GLN A 58 -16.38 16.67 25.83
N THR A 59 -16.60 15.78 24.86
CA THR A 59 -16.01 14.44 24.83
C THR A 59 -14.64 14.42 24.13
N HIS A 60 -14.49 15.16 23.03
CA HIS A 60 -13.34 15.10 22.14
C HIS A 60 -12.69 16.47 21.86
N GLY A 61 -13.09 17.53 22.59
CA GLY A 61 -12.57 18.87 22.41
C GLY A 61 -12.82 19.44 21.02
N PHE A 62 -11.88 20.23 20.53
CA PHE A 62 -11.96 20.87 19.22
C PHE A 62 -12.02 19.87 18.05
N GLU A 63 -11.32 18.74 18.16
CA GLU A 63 -11.33 17.69 17.13
C GLU A 63 -12.72 17.08 16.95
N GLY A 64 -13.52 16.99 18.03
CA GLY A 64 -14.90 16.50 17.97
C GLY A 64 -15.86 17.38 17.16
N LEU A 65 -15.48 18.62 16.87
CA LEU A 65 -16.27 19.55 16.05
C LEU A 65 -15.95 19.44 14.56
N LYS A 66 -14.89 18.72 14.18
CA LYS A 66 -14.63 18.41 12.77
C LYS A 66 -15.68 17.43 12.25
N ASP A 67 -15.92 17.46 10.95
CA ASP A 67 -16.80 16.47 10.32
C ASP A 67 -16.14 15.09 10.37
N LEU A 68 -16.85 14.13 10.96
CA LEU A 68 -16.45 12.74 10.89
C LEU A 68 -16.86 12.20 9.51
N PRO A 69 -16.02 11.33 8.91
CA PRO A 69 -16.43 10.63 7.69
C PRO A 69 -17.72 9.86 7.95
N PRO A 70 -18.63 9.76 6.96
CA PRO A 70 -19.83 8.97 7.10
C PRO A 70 -19.48 7.54 7.52
N ILE A 71 -20.14 7.04 8.55
CA ILE A 71 -20.02 5.62 8.91
C ILE A 71 -20.60 4.83 7.72
N HIS A 72 -19.73 4.13 7.00
CA HIS A 72 -20.16 3.31 5.88
C HIS A 72 -21.13 2.25 6.41
N LYS A 73 -22.39 2.33 5.99
CA LYS A 73 -23.35 1.27 6.26
C LYS A 73 -22.91 0.05 5.45
N SER A 74 -22.78 -1.10 6.11
CA SER A 74 -22.60 -2.37 5.40
C SER A 74 -23.82 -2.60 4.50
N HIS A 75 -23.57 -2.93 3.24
CA HIS A 75 -24.65 -3.21 2.31
C HIS A 75 -25.08 -4.68 2.49
N PRO A 76 -26.38 -5.02 2.46
CA PRO A 76 -26.84 -6.40 2.58
C PRO A 76 -26.26 -7.37 1.54
N GLN A 77 -25.79 -6.86 0.40
CA GLN A 77 -25.13 -7.65 -0.66
C GLN A 77 -23.59 -7.59 -0.59
N THR A 78 -23.00 -7.11 0.50
CA THR A 78 -21.56 -7.20 0.69
C THR A 78 -21.15 -8.68 0.73
N THR A 79 -20.17 -9.05 -0.09
CA THR A 79 -19.63 -10.42 -0.14
C THR A 79 -19.17 -10.84 1.26
N PRO A 80 -19.59 -12.00 1.77
CA PRO A 80 -19.17 -12.48 3.08
C PRO A 80 -17.63 -12.57 3.19
N PRO A 81 -17.03 -12.22 4.35
CA PRO A 81 -15.58 -12.30 4.54
C PRO A 81 -14.99 -13.69 4.24
N GLU A 82 -15.73 -14.74 4.58
CA GLU A 82 -15.33 -16.14 4.31
C GLU A 82 -15.16 -16.39 2.80
N THR A 83 -16.07 -15.85 1.98
CA THR A 83 -15.99 -15.95 0.52
C THR A 83 -14.83 -15.14 -0.04
N VAL A 84 -14.51 -13.99 0.58
CA VAL A 84 -13.36 -13.16 0.19
C VAL A 84 -12.05 -13.90 0.44
N GLU A 85 -11.87 -14.50 1.61
CA GLU A 85 -10.67 -15.30 1.90
C GLU A 85 -10.55 -16.49 0.96
N LYS A 86 -11.65 -17.20 0.71
CA LYS A 86 -11.66 -18.31 -0.23
C LYS A 86 -11.22 -17.91 -1.65
N ILE A 87 -11.64 -16.73 -2.12
CA ILE A 87 -11.20 -16.18 -3.41
C ILE A 87 -9.69 -15.92 -3.42
N LYS A 88 -9.12 -15.41 -2.32
CA LYS A 88 -7.67 -15.15 -2.21
C LYS A 88 -6.88 -16.46 -2.19
N ASP A 89 -7.32 -17.44 -1.42
CA ASP A 89 -6.68 -18.76 -1.36
C ASP A 89 -6.66 -19.43 -2.73
N LEU A 90 -7.81 -19.45 -3.40
CA LEU A 90 -7.95 -20.03 -4.73
C LEU A 90 -7.10 -19.30 -5.78
N ALA A 91 -6.90 -18.00 -5.62
CA ALA A 91 -5.99 -17.20 -6.45
C ALA A 91 -4.50 -17.53 -6.20
N LEU A 92 -4.12 -17.89 -4.97
CA LEU A 92 -2.76 -18.32 -4.64
C LEU A 92 -2.50 -19.78 -5.04
N GLU A 93 -3.49 -20.65 -4.93
CA GLU A 93 -3.40 -22.05 -5.38
C GLU A 93 -3.29 -22.15 -6.91
N HIS A 94 -3.97 -21.26 -7.63
CA HIS A 94 -3.97 -21.24 -9.09
C HIS A 94 -3.68 -19.85 -9.69
N PRO A 95 -2.43 -19.34 -9.58
CA PRO A 95 -2.08 -17.99 -10.05
C PRO A 95 -2.31 -17.75 -11.55
N SER A 96 -2.28 -18.80 -12.36
CA SER A 96 -2.45 -18.74 -13.82
C SER A 96 -3.90 -18.63 -14.28
N TYR A 97 -4.88 -18.89 -13.40
CA TYR A 97 -6.29 -18.90 -13.76
C TYR A 97 -6.87 -17.47 -13.76
N GLY A 98 -7.90 -17.28 -14.59
CA GLY A 98 -8.63 -16.02 -14.70
C GLY A 98 -9.93 -16.02 -13.88
N CYS A 99 -10.50 -14.83 -13.66
CA CYS A 99 -11.68 -14.64 -12.82
C CYS A 99 -12.92 -15.44 -13.27
N ASN A 100 -13.10 -15.68 -14.58
CA ASN A 100 -14.18 -16.53 -15.09
C ASN A 100 -14.03 -17.99 -14.64
N ARG A 101 -12.79 -18.47 -14.51
CA ARG A 101 -12.52 -19.82 -14.04
C ARG A 101 -12.74 -19.93 -12.53
N PHE A 102 -12.37 -18.89 -11.78
CA PHE A 102 -12.66 -18.80 -10.35
C PHE A 102 -14.17 -18.74 -10.08
N GLU A 103 -14.92 -17.98 -10.88
CA GLU A 103 -16.39 -17.95 -10.83
C GLU A 103 -16.98 -19.35 -11.04
N ALA A 104 -16.51 -20.08 -12.05
CA ALA A 104 -16.97 -21.46 -12.30
C ALA A 104 -16.63 -22.41 -11.15
N MET A 105 -15.43 -22.31 -10.56
CA MET A 105 -15.02 -23.14 -9.42
C MET A 105 -15.87 -22.85 -8.18
N LEU A 106 -16.10 -21.58 -7.86
CA LEU A 106 -16.95 -21.18 -6.74
C LEU A 106 -18.41 -21.60 -6.95
N ALA A 107 -18.90 -21.53 -8.19
CA ALA A 107 -20.25 -21.98 -8.53
C ALA A 107 -20.46 -23.48 -8.29
N LEU A 108 -19.44 -24.32 -8.53
CA LEU A 108 -19.48 -25.76 -8.23
C LEU A 108 -19.61 -26.04 -6.73
N GLU A 109 -19.11 -25.13 -5.90
CA GLU A 109 -19.20 -25.20 -4.44
C GLU A 109 -20.46 -24.52 -3.87
N GLY A 110 -21.36 -24.05 -4.76
CA GLY A 110 -22.60 -23.37 -4.39
C GLY A 110 -22.45 -21.87 -4.08
N ILE A 111 -21.27 -21.30 -4.27
CA ILE A 111 -20.98 -19.89 -4.01
C ILE A 111 -21.18 -19.08 -5.31
N ARG A 112 -22.17 -18.18 -5.32
CA ARG A 112 -22.45 -17.33 -6.49
C ARG A 112 -21.80 -15.96 -6.34
N VAL A 113 -20.70 -15.74 -7.07
CA VAL A 113 -20.01 -14.45 -7.15
C VAL A 113 -19.61 -14.19 -8.60
N SER A 114 -19.88 -13.00 -9.12
CA SER A 114 -19.51 -12.66 -10.51
C SER A 114 -18.00 -12.49 -10.67
N SER A 115 -17.48 -12.83 -11.85
CA SER A 115 -16.08 -12.57 -12.24
C SER A 115 -15.63 -11.12 -12.01
N ILE A 116 -16.50 -10.13 -12.20
CA ILE A 116 -16.20 -8.71 -11.93
C ILE A 116 -16.00 -8.46 -10.44
N THR A 117 -16.86 -9.04 -9.60
CA THR A 117 -16.73 -8.97 -8.14
C THR A 117 -15.45 -9.66 -7.67
N ILE A 118 -15.12 -10.82 -8.24
CA ILE A 118 -13.87 -11.53 -7.97
C ILE A 118 -12.67 -10.65 -8.34
N GLN A 119 -12.65 -10.06 -9.54
CA GLN A 119 -11.57 -9.16 -9.95
C GLN A 119 -11.42 -7.97 -9.01
N LYS A 120 -12.54 -7.35 -8.58
CA LYS A 120 -12.52 -6.24 -7.62
C LYS A 120 -11.88 -6.67 -6.30
N ILE A 121 -12.30 -7.81 -5.74
CA ILE A 121 -11.76 -8.37 -4.50
C ILE A 121 -10.26 -8.63 -4.64
N LEU A 122 -9.82 -9.22 -5.75
CA LEU A 122 -8.41 -9.50 -6.00
C LEU A 122 -7.58 -8.23 -6.18
N ASN A 123 -8.11 -7.20 -6.84
CA ASN A 123 -7.44 -5.91 -6.96
C ASN A 123 -7.27 -5.24 -5.58
N GLU A 124 -8.31 -5.25 -4.75
CA GLU A 124 -8.27 -4.70 -3.38
C GLU A 124 -7.30 -5.46 -2.47
N SER A 125 -7.05 -6.75 -2.75
CA SER A 125 -6.10 -7.58 -2.01
C SER A 125 -4.69 -7.64 -2.62
N GLY A 126 -4.40 -6.86 -3.67
CA GLY A 126 -3.09 -6.90 -4.35
C GLY A 126 -2.80 -8.22 -5.09
N LEU A 127 -3.82 -8.96 -5.52
CA LEU A 127 -3.76 -10.21 -6.29
C LEU A 127 -4.40 -10.06 -7.69
N GLY A 128 -4.55 -8.82 -8.14
CA GLY A 128 -5.33 -8.45 -9.32
C GLY A 128 -4.79 -9.02 -10.62
N THR A 129 -3.48 -8.96 -10.81
CA THR A 129 -2.82 -9.48 -12.00
C THR A 129 -2.22 -10.86 -11.76
N ARG A 130 -1.96 -11.58 -12.85
CA ARG A 130 -1.21 -12.84 -12.79
C ARG A 130 0.15 -12.62 -12.12
N TYR A 131 0.85 -11.54 -12.48
CA TYR A 131 2.15 -11.20 -11.91
C TYR A 131 2.08 -11.01 -10.39
N ASP A 132 1.10 -10.24 -9.90
CA ASP A 132 0.95 -10.01 -8.46
C ASP A 132 0.69 -11.31 -7.69
N ARG A 133 -0.08 -12.24 -8.28
CA ARG A 133 -0.32 -13.56 -7.69
C ARG A 133 0.96 -14.41 -7.62
N TRP A 134 1.80 -14.37 -8.66
CA TRP A 134 3.09 -15.07 -8.64
C TRP A 134 4.04 -14.46 -7.60
N LEU A 135 4.09 -13.13 -7.50
CA LEU A 135 4.90 -12.44 -6.51
C LEU A 135 4.42 -12.72 -5.07
N ALA A 136 3.12 -12.72 -4.84
CA ALA A 136 2.54 -13.08 -3.55
C ALA A 136 2.82 -14.55 -3.18
N LEU A 137 2.79 -15.45 -4.16
CA LEU A 137 3.17 -16.84 -3.97
C LEU A 137 4.66 -16.99 -3.64
N GLU A 138 5.52 -16.28 -4.35
CA GLU A 138 6.97 -16.23 -4.11
C GLU A 138 7.27 -15.70 -2.72
N ALA A 139 6.65 -14.60 -2.29
CA ALA A 139 6.81 -14.06 -0.93
C ALA A 139 6.36 -15.08 0.15
N LYS A 140 5.22 -15.75 -0.07
CA LYS A 140 4.71 -16.80 0.84
C LYS A 140 5.65 -18.02 0.92
N HIS A 141 6.39 -18.31 -0.16
CA HIS A 141 7.38 -19.39 -0.20
C HIS A 141 8.76 -18.94 0.26
N ALA A 142 9.14 -17.67 0.10
CA ALA A 142 10.39 -17.13 0.62
C ALA A 142 10.47 -17.24 2.15
N GLU A 143 9.32 -17.11 2.82
CA GLU A 143 9.20 -17.35 4.27
C GLU A 143 9.26 -18.83 4.66
N ARG A 144 9.00 -19.75 3.71
CA ARG A 144 9.17 -21.19 3.88
C ARG A 144 10.48 -21.62 3.24
N ALA A 145 11.56 -21.64 4.02
CA ALA A 145 12.81 -22.24 3.57
C ALA A 145 12.54 -23.65 2.99
N ILE A 146 12.59 -23.77 1.67
CA ILE A 146 12.57 -25.07 1.01
C ILE A 146 14.00 -25.58 1.14
N GLU A 147 14.22 -26.54 2.03
CA GLU A 147 15.46 -27.30 2.04
C GLU A 147 15.49 -28.14 0.75
N LEU A 148 16.25 -27.66 -0.23
CA LEU A 148 16.47 -28.39 -1.49
C LEU A 148 17.46 -29.51 -1.23
N SER A 149 17.13 -30.72 -1.70
CA SER A 149 18.11 -31.81 -1.75
C SER A 149 19.23 -31.48 -2.74
N ALA A 150 20.42 -32.08 -2.54
CA ALA A 150 21.57 -31.86 -3.43
C ALA A 150 21.25 -32.15 -4.92
N GLU A 151 20.40 -33.14 -5.21
CA GLU A 151 19.95 -33.46 -6.56
C GLU A 151 19.10 -32.34 -7.18
N GLN A 152 18.23 -31.71 -6.38
CA GLN A 152 17.38 -30.61 -6.82
C GLN A 152 18.19 -29.33 -7.06
N VAL A 153 19.19 -29.06 -6.21
CA VAL A 153 20.13 -27.95 -6.41
C VAL A 153 20.90 -28.14 -7.72
N ALA A 154 21.50 -29.32 -7.93
CA ALA A 154 22.25 -29.63 -9.15
C ALA A 154 21.37 -29.55 -10.42
N PHE A 155 20.09 -29.95 -10.34
CA PHE A 155 19.15 -29.79 -11.44
C PHE A 155 18.84 -28.33 -11.76
N LEU A 156 18.61 -27.50 -10.73
CA LEU A 156 18.35 -26.07 -10.90
C LEU A 156 19.57 -25.33 -11.46
N GLU A 157 20.77 -25.61 -10.95
CA GLU A 157 22.03 -25.08 -11.48
C GLU A 157 22.21 -25.46 -12.95
N LYS A 158 21.93 -26.71 -13.34
CA LYS A 158 22.01 -27.14 -14.74
C LYS A 158 21.03 -26.40 -15.67
N GLN A 159 19.88 -25.97 -15.16
CA GLN A 159 18.86 -25.25 -15.95
C GLN A 159 19.06 -23.73 -15.95
N ASN A 160 19.72 -23.18 -14.94
CA ASN A 160 19.99 -21.75 -14.87
C ASN A 160 21.03 -21.37 -15.93
N PRO A 161 20.72 -20.48 -16.89
CA PRO A 161 21.64 -20.09 -17.96
C PRO A 161 23.01 -19.62 -17.45
N CYS A 162 23.03 -18.88 -16.32
CA CYS A 162 24.27 -18.39 -15.71
C CYS A 162 25.22 -19.51 -15.26
N PHE A 163 24.67 -20.63 -14.79
CA PHE A 163 25.44 -21.79 -14.33
C PHE A 163 25.72 -22.79 -15.46
N ARG A 164 24.77 -22.98 -16.38
CA ARG A 164 24.93 -23.84 -17.55
C ARG A 164 26.04 -23.37 -18.48
N GLU A 165 26.28 -22.07 -18.53
CA GLU A 165 27.32 -21.44 -19.36
C GLU A 165 28.63 -21.19 -18.60
N ARG A 166 28.73 -21.66 -17.35
CA ARG A 166 29.96 -21.59 -16.55
C ARG A 166 30.95 -22.64 -17.05
N HIS A 167 31.85 -22.20 -17.92
CA HIS A 167 32.92 -23.06 -18.43
C HIS A 167 34.16 -23.10 -17.51
N VAL A 168 34.17 -22.29 -16.45
CA VAL A 168 35.29 -22.09 -15.54
C VAL A 168 34.78 -22.00 -14.09
N GLU A 169 35.13 -22.98 -13.27
CA GLU A 169 34.81 -23.04 -11.84
C GLU A 169 36.03 -22.65 -11.00
N SER A 170 35.78 -21.94 -9.89
CA SER A 170 36.77 -21.65 -8.84
C SER A 170 36.22 -22.07 -7.48
N GLY A 171 37.11 -22.54 -6.60
CA GLY A 171 36.81 -23.04 -5.26
C GLY A 171 36.83 -21.98 -4.17
N ALA A 172 37.44 -20.80 -4.41
CA ALA A 172 37.43 -19.69 -3.47
C ALA A 172 37.48 -18.30 -4.17
N PRO A 173 36.99 -17.24 -3.50
CA PRO A 173 37.16 -15.86 -3.98
C PRO A 173 38.63 -15.53 -4.25
N GLY A 174 38.89 -14.90 -5.40
CA GLY A 174 40.23 -14.49 -5.82
C GLY A 174 41.15 -15.61 -6.33
N GLU A 175 40.70 -16.87 -6.35
CA GLU A 175 41.48 -17.99 -6.87
C GLU A 175 41.70 -17.89 -8.38
N LEU A 176 40.66 -17.49 -9.12
CA LEU A 176 40.73 -17.33 -10.56
C LEU A 176 39.96 -16.09 -11.00
N LEU A 177 40.68 -15.18 -11.66
CA LEU A 177 40.15 -13.92 -12.16
C LEU A 177 40.14 -13.95 -13.68
N SER A 178 39.02 -13.56 -14.28
CA SER A 178 38.93 -13.30 -15.72
C SER A 178 39.18 -11.81 -15.94
N ALA A 179 40.21 -11.47 -16.69
CA ALA A 179 40.59 -10.09 -16.96
C ALA A 179 40.54 -9.82 -18.46
N ASP A 180 39.93 -8.71 -18.85
CA ASP A 180 39.88 -8.27 -20.24
C ASP A 180 40.06 -6.75 -20.37
N THR A 181 40.53 -6.32 -21.53
CA THR A 181 40.81 -4.93 -21.84
C THR A 181 40.08 -4.49 -23.09
N PHE A 182 39.17 -3.54 -22.94
CA PHE A 182 38.34 -3.03 -24.03
C PHE A 182 38.78 -1.62 -24.41
N PHE A 183 38.93 -1.36 -25.71
CA PHE A 183 39.08 0.00 -26.19
C PHE A 183 37.71 0.71 -26.15
N VAL A 184 37.62 1.79 -25.38
CA VAL A 184 36.35 2.53 -25.20
C VAL A 184 36.25 3.69 -26.18
N GLY A 185 37.37 4.32 -26.52
CA GLY A 185 37.38 5.45 -27.45
C GLY A 185 38.59 6.38 -27.26
N SER A 186 38.54 7.55 -27.89
CA SER A 186 39.59 8.57 -27.75
C SER A 186 39.00 9.88 -27.24
N LEU A 187 39.59 10.43 -26.18
CA LEU A 187 39.20 11.70 -25.58
C LEU A 187 40.17 12.80 -26.01
N LYS A 188 39.61 13.93 -26.48
CA LYS A 188 40.40 15.07 -26.96
C LYS A 188 41.23 15.65 -25.80
N GLY A 189 42.55 15.68 -25.98
CA GLY A 189 43.51 16.18 -24.97
C GLY A 189 44.03 15.12 -23.99
N VAL A 190 43.43 13.93 -23.94
CA VAL A 190 43.87 12.82 -23.06
C VAL A 190 44.42 11.65 -23.89
N GLY A 191 43.85 11.41 -25.07
CA GLY A 191 44.26 10.32 -25.96
C GLY A 191 43.33 9.11 -25.89
N LYS A 192 43.85 7.93 -26.24
CA LYS A 192 43.11 6.66 -26.28
C LYS A 192 42.78 6.21 -24.86
N VAL A 193 41.54 5.77 -24.64
CA VAL A 193 41.05 5.25 -23.35
C VAL A 193 40.68 3.79 -23.50
N TYR A 194 41.20 3.00 -22.56
CA TYR A 194 40.93 1.57 -22.43
C TYR A 194 40.29 1.31 -21.07
N LEU A 195 39.32 0.41 -21.06
CA LEU A 195 38.70 -0.14 -19.85
C LEU A 195 39.36 -1.47 -19.54
N HIS A 196 39.94 -1.60 -18.36
CA HIS A 196 40.38 -2.88 -17.82
C HIS A 196 39.30 -3.38 -16.87
N ALA A 197 38.70 -4.53 -17.21
CA ALA A 197 37.73 -5.20 -16.37
C ALA A 197 38.35 -6.47 -15.80
N VAL A 198 38.13 -6.71 -14.51
CA VAL A 198 38.53 -7.93 -13.83
C VAL A 198 37.33 -8.45 -13.07
N VAL A 199 36.94 -9.70 -13.36
CA VAL A 199 35.80 -10.36 -12.74
C VAL A 199 36.30 -11.59 -12.02
N ASP A 200 35.88 -11.73 -10.76
CA ASP A 200 36.11 -12.93 -9.98
C ASP A 200 35.17 -14.04 -10.46
N THR A 201 35.74 -15.15 -10.91
CA THR A 201 34.98 -16.30 -11.40
C THR A 201 34.20 -17.03 -10.29
N TYR A 202 34.53 -16.76 -9.01
CA TYR A 202 33.82 -17.31 -7.86
C TYR A 202 32.53 -16.56 -7.57
N GLY A 203 32.59 -15.22 -7.65
CA GLY A 203 31.46 -14.31 -7.38
C GLY A 203 30.63 -13.94 -8.60
N SER A 204 30.88 -14.56 -9.74
CA SER A 204 30.15 -14.34 -10.99
C SER A 204 28.73 -14.95 -10.87
N TYR A 205 27.81 -14.20 -10.27
CA TYR A 205 26.38 -14.49 -10.18
C TYR A 205 25.58 -13.56 -11.12
#